data_AF-A0A139XN55-F1
#
_entry.id   AF-A0A139XN55-F1
#
_cell.length_a   1.000
_cell.length_b   1.000
_cell.length_c   1.000
_cell.angle_alpha   90.00
_cell.angle_beta   90.00
_cell.angle_gamma   90.00
#
_symmetry.space_group_name_H-M   'P 1'
#
loop_
_entity.id
_entity.type
_entity.pdbx_description
1 polymer ?
#
loop_
_entity_poly.entity_id
_entity_poly.type
_entity_poly.pdbx_seq_one_letter_code
_entity_poly.pdbx_strand_id
1 'polypeptide(L)'
;AAELGALHNLAGWVEFSRLQFAPAFRHFSYAGVDVLRIISFWSADLPKWWKTPSVYSEENSSQFSSTRLDRALVPPVQEVSRFIRHRTAQTKAGDGGQQGEAKHQVLLELANSSMATFLSKERTSLLLGRPERVDWDALREVANAAASAGAVARAAETKEELLSLLLTLVDTLLFLLMVEGDDERWKGLLLGSQQPLTCSVEDCREFLLSIDRPDALAVMLSRFGFREQALEMWAKIVKGELRIAPRATTVSDGVQEMLALLHAPELLGDSGHDDSVQMKDKQREEELLARYAPLVLRADPTSARQLFFSSPGTTSRYRISPTLVVKLLQGVEDPCLSQRLQESFIEEVVMKAPDEQPQTCCQEREEDREEAERQFALWQQEARELQTQLAKTYIDRLLASSPSATEAPGGQMQPSDVDVREKLLRLLETKENYDVHALLLKVEGSWLLKEAAVLYGRLGRHLDALHTIAVQLRDESTAEAYCLMMNDALQAFVDRLSPEEYSSLVASDASFEIPPTSNGNNLFLQP
;
A
#
# COMPACT_ATOMS: atom_id res chain seq x y z
N ALA A 1 30.71 14.86 -41.84
CA ALA A 1 29.86 14.56 -40.67
C ALA A 1 29.66 15.81 -39.80
N ALA A 2 30.72 16.43 -39.29
CA ALA A 2 30.63 17.64 -38.45
C ALA A 2 29.92 18.83 -39.13
N GLU A 3 30.24 19.12 -40.40
CA GLU A 3 29.57 20.20 -41.16
C GLU A 3 28.07 19.95 -41.37
N LEU A 4 27.69 18.70 -41.63
CA LEU A 4 26.28 18.31 -41.75
C LEU A 4 25.54 18.46 -40.41
N GLY A 5 26.20 18.14 -39.29
CA GLY A 5 25.68 18.37 -37.94
C GLY A 5 25.45 19.87 -37.67
N ALA A 6 26.42 20.73 -38.03
CA ALA A 6 26.28 22.18 -37.89
C ALA A 6 25.12 22.74 -38.73
N LEU A 7 24.95 22.26 -39.97
CA LEU A 7 23.81 22.63 -40.82
C LEU A 7 22.47 22.19 -40.23
N HIS A 8 22.38 20.96 -39.69
CA HIS A 8 21.18 20.52 -38.99
C HIS A 8 20.92 21.36 -37.74
N ASN A 9 21.95 21.78 -36.98
CA ASN A 9 21.76 22.64 -35.80
C ASN A 9 21.13 23.98 -36.20
N LEU A 10 21.71 24.65 -37.21
CA LEU A 10 21.20 25.92 -37.72
C LEU A 10 19.79 25.79 -38.31
N ALA A 11 19.53 24.74 -39.10
CA ALA A 11 18.20 24.47 -39.62
C ALA A 11 17.17 24.28 -38.49
N GLY A 12 17.57 23.58 -37.41
CA GLY A 12 16.74 23.42 -36.22
C GLY A 12 16.36 24.76 -35.58
N TRP A 13 17.32 25.67 -35.38
CA TRP A 13 17.05 27.00 -34.80
C TRP A 13 16.22 27.91 -35.71
N VAL A 14 16.37 27.79 -37.03
CA VAL A 14 15.53 28.48 -38.01
C VAL A 14 14.08 28.01 -37.92
N GLU A 15 13.85 26.69 -37.91
CA GLU A 15 12.51 26.13 -37.78
C GLU A 15 11.90 26.42 -36.39
N PHE A 16 12.70 26.39 -35.32
CA PHE A 16 12.29 26.81 -33.98
C PHE A 16 11.81 28.26 -33.97
N SER A 17 12.56 29.15 -34.63
CA SER A 17 12.20 30.57 -34.79
C SER A 17 10.94 30.80 -35.64
N ARG A 18 10.58 29.84 -36.48
CA ARG A 18 9.33 29.83 -37.27
C ARG A 18 8.17 29.16 -36.54
N LEU A 19 8.34 28.80 -35.26
CA LEU A 19 7.36 28.08 -34.45
C LEU A 19 7.02 26.68 -35.02
N GLN A 20 7.93 26.11 -35.83
CA GLN A 20 7.84 24.75 -36.35
C GLN A 20 8.62 23.80 -35.44
N PHE A 21 8.06 23.54 -34.26
CA PHE A 21 8.76 22.79 -33.19
C PHE A 21 9.09 21.35 -33.60
N ALA A 22 8.14 20.58 -34.14
CA ALA A 22 8.40 19.19 -34.49
C ALA A 22 9.53 19.03 -35.55
N PRO A 23 9.57 19.79 -36.66
CA PRO A 23 10.73 19.82 -37.56
C PRO A 23 12.03 20.29 -36.89
N ALA A 24 11.97 21.33 -36.04
CA ALA A 24 13.14 21.83 -35.32
C ALA A 24 13.80 20.74 -34.48
N PHE A 25 13.01 20.05 -33.65
CA PHE A 25 13.50 18.97 -32.79
C PHE A 25 14.02 17.75 -33.57
N ARG A 26 13.49 17.45 -34.75
CA ARG A 26 14.07 16.42 -35.63
C ARG A 26 15.47 16.79 -36.08
N HIS A 27 15.67 18.04 -36.50
CA HIS A 27 16.98 18.54 -36.88
C HIS A 27 17.96 18.54 -35.70
N PHE A 28 17.50 18.96 -34.53
CA PHE A 28 18.27 18.89 -33.29
C PHE A 28 18.69 17.47 -32.92
N SER A 29 17.86 16.45 -33.10
CA SER A 29 18.26 15.05 -32.86
C SER A 29 19.37 14.57 -33.81
N TYR A 30 19.43 15.08 -35.05
CA TYR A 30 20.51 14.73 -35.98
C TYR A 30 21.81 15.49 -35.68
N ALA A 31 21.68 16.78 -35.36
CA ALA A 31 22.79 17.68 -35.05
C ALA A 31 23.40 17.44 -33.68
N GLY A 32 22.57 16.97 -32.73
CA GLY A 32 22.81 16.94 -31.29
C GLY A 32 23.23 18.31 -30.78
N VAL A 33 22.24 19.17 -30.78
CA VAL A 33 22.28 20.47 -30.13
C VAL A 33 22.62 20.32 -28.64
N ASP A 34 23.18 21.38 -28.08
CA ASP A 34 23.33 21.52 -26.64
C ASP A 34 21.96 21.51 -25.95
N VAL A 35 21.65 20.39 -25.29
CA VAL A 35 20.37 20.15 -24.60
C VAL A 35 20.15 21.20 -23.50
N LEU A 36 21.23 21.64 -22.82
CA LEU A 36 21.14 22.62 -21.74
C LEU A 36 20.57 23.95 -22.25
N ARG A 37 21.01 24.38 -23.44
CA ARG A 37 20.48 25.59 -24.09
C ARG A 37 19.00 25.47 -24.43
N ILE A 38 18.55 24.29 -24.89
CA ILE A 38 17.14 24.09 -25.25
C ILE A 38 16.26 24.08 -24.00
N ILE A 39 16.60 23.31 -22.97
CA ILE A 39 15.79 23.26 -21.73
C ILE A 39 15.70 24.63 -21.06
N SER A 40 16.68 25.52 -21.30
CA SER A 40 16.66 26.89 -20.78
C SER A 40 15.47 27.74 -21.32
N PHE A 41 14.82 27.35 -22.43
CA PHE A 41 13.57 27.98 -22.88
C PHE A 41 12.36 27.60 -21.99
N TRP A 42 12.46 26.52 -21.21
CA TRP A 42 11.47 26.09 -20.22
C TRP A 42 11.93 26.40 -18.79
N SER A 43 12.64 27.52 -18.59
CA SER A 43 13.20 27.89 -17.28
C SER A 43 12.18 28.01 -16.15
N ALA A 44 10.89 28.20 -16.47
CA ALA A 44 9.81 28.28 -15.50
C ALA A 44 9.48 26.91 -14.85
N ASP A 45 9.73 25.82 -15.58
CA ASP A 45 9.43 24.44 -15.15
C ASP A 45 10.67 23.73 -14.59
N LEU A 46 11.82 24.43 -14.55
CA LEU A 46 13.05 23.95 -13.94
C LEU A 46 13.07 24.24 -12.43
N PRO A 47 13.93 23.56 -11.66
CA PRO A 47 14.03 23.76 -10.22
C PRO A 47 14.19 25.24 -9.82
N LYS A 48 13.68 25.65 -8.66
CA LYS A 48 13.65 27.08 -8.24
C LYS A 48 15.03 27.75 -8.13
N TRP A 49 16.07 26.95 -7.92
CA TRP A 49 17.45 27.41 -7.85
C TRP A 49 18.08 27.63 -9.24
N TRP A 50 17.40 27.22 -10.32
CA TRP A 50 17.87 27.33 -11.69
C TRP A 50 18.24 28.75 -12.06
N LYS A 51 19.38 28.89 -12.75
CA LYS A 51 19.82 30.13 -13.37
C LYS A 51 20.27 29.81 -14.79
N THR A 52 19.71 30.53 -15.76
CA THR A 52 20.10 30.41 -17.16
C THR A 52 21.57 30.81 -17.32
N PRO A 53 22.42 29.94 -17.91
CA PRO A 53 23.83 30.24 -18.12
C PRO A 53 24.05 31.54 -18.90
N SER A 54 25.05 32.31 -18.47
CA SER A 54 25.41 33.60 -19.02
C SER A 54 25.74 33.57 -20.52
N VAL A 55 26.29 32.45 -21.00
CA VAL A 55 26.64 32.21 -22.42
C VAL A 55 25.40 32.23 -23.34
N TYR A 56 24.21 31.94 -22.81
CA TYR A 56 22.98 31.89 -23.60
C TYR A 56 22.21 33.21 -23.63
N SER A 57 22.67 34.22 -22.88
CA SER A 57 22.05 35.55 -22.80
C SER A 57 22.58 36.50 -23.89
N GLU A 58 21.77 37.48 -24.28
CA GLU A 58 22.10 38.47 -25.33
C GLU A 58 23.31 39.36 -24.99
N GLU A 59 23.57 39.59 -23.71
CA GLU A 59 24.59 40.57 -23.27
C GLU A 59 26.03 40.08 -23.46
N ASN A 60 26.25 38.76 -23.36
CA ASN A 60 27.58 38.14 -23.44
C ASN A 60 27.88 37.48 -24.79
N SER A 61 26.94 37.56 -25.76
CA SER A 61 27.15 36.97 -27.10
C SER A 61 28.33 37.58 -27.83
N SER A 62 28.89 38.68 -27.34
CA SER A 62 30.03 39.42 -27.89
C SER A 62 31.40 38.72 -27.69
N GLN A 63 31.56 37.83 -26.69
CA GLN A 63 32.88 37.33 -26.26
C GLN A 63 33.28 35.94 -26.77
N PHE A 64 32.34 35.10 -27.22
CA PHE A 64 32.67 33.77 -27.75
C PHE A 64 32.68 33.74 -29.29
N SER A 65 33.53 32.87 -29.83
CA SER A 65 33.88 32.65 -31.24
C SER A 65 32.74 32.08 -32.10
N SER A 66 31.50 32.53 -31.91
CA SER A 66 30.36 32.21 -32.78
C SER A 66 30.46 32.96 -34.10
N THR A 67 30.19 32.30 -35.23
CA THR A 67 30.15 33.00 -36.53
C THR A 67 29.04 34.06 -36.55
N ARG A 68 29.16 35.08 -37.41
CA ARG A 68 28.08 36.10 -37.55
C ARG A 68 26.72 35.48 -37.91
N LEU A 69 26.73 34.31 -38.57
CA LEU A 69 25.52 33.58 -38.94
C LEU A 69 24.85 32.93 -37.73
N ASP A 70 25.63 32.37 -36.80
CA ASP A 70 25.10 31.78 -35.56
C ASP A 70 24.37 32.83 -34.71
N ARG A 71 24.94 34.03 -34.59
CA ARG A 71 24.31 35.15 -33.85
C ARG A 71 23.00 35.65 -34.48
N ALA A 72 22.83 35.47 -35.79
CA ALA A 72 21.64 35.93 -36.50
C ALA A 72 20.51 34.87 -36.52
N LEU A 73 20.87 33.59 -36.53
CA LEU A 73 19.93 32.48 -36.72
C LEU A 73 19.53 31.80 -35.42
N VAL A 74 20.38 31.83 -34.39
CA VAL A 74 20.09 31.21 -33.10
C VAL A 74 19.43 32.25 -32.19
N PRO A 75 18.17 32.06 -31.79
CA PRO A 75 17.49 33.01 -30.91
C PRO A 75 18.16 33.07 -29.51
N PRO A 76 18.06 34.22 -28.84
CA PRO A 76 18.42 34.31 -27.42
C PRO A 76 17.50 33.44 -26.58
N VAL A 77 18.03 32.94 -25.46
CA VAL A 77 17.20 32.19 -24.52
C VAL A 77 16.23 33.14 -23.81
N GLN A 78 14.96 32.77 -23.86
CA GLN A 78 13.87 33.38 -23.11
C GLN A 78 12.80 32.31 -22.89
N GLU A 79 11.88 32.55 -21.96
CA GLU A 79 10.80 31.60 -21.69
C GLU A 79 9.95 31.33 -22.97
N VAL A 80 9.60 30.06 -23.19
CA VAL A 80 9.00 29.55 -24.43
C VAL A 80 7.62 30.16 -24.72
N SER A 81 6.78 30.35 -23.71
CA SER A 81 5.48 31.01 -23.84
C SER A 81 5.66 32.47 -24.28
N ARG A 82 6.62 33.20 -23.70
CA ARG A 82 7.00 34.55 -24.14
C ARG A 82 7.59 34.54 -25.55
N PHE A 83 8.37 33.53 -25.91
CA PHE A 83 8.93 33.37 -27.25
C PHE A 83 7.85 33.21 -28.31
N ILE A 84 6.89 32.32 -28.08
CA ILE A 84 5.75 32.10 -28.97
C ILE A 84 4.96 33.41 -29.11
N ARG A 85 4.61 34.07 -28.00
CA ARG A 85 3.88 35.36 -28.03
C ARG A 85 4.60 36.44 -28.83
N HIS A 86 5.92 36.56 -28.65
CA HIS A 86 6.71 37.56 -29.38
C HIS A 86 6.73 37.27 -30.89
N ARG A 87 6.93 36.02 -31.28
CA ARG A 87 6.98 35.60 -32.69
C ARG A 87 5.63 35.68 -33.38
N THR A 88 4.54 35.35 -32.68
CA THR A 88 3.17 35.48 -33.22
C THR A 88 2.78 36.95 -33.40
N ALA A 89 3.18 37.84 -32.47
CA ALA A 89 2.95 39.29 -32.62
C ALA A 89 3.70 39.89 -33.83
N GLN A 90 4.91 39.41 -34.12
CA GLN A 90 5.71 39.88 -35.27
C GLN A 90 5.14 39.45 -36.63
N THR A 91 4.35 38.39 -36.69
CA THR A 91 3.91 37.76 -37.97
C THR A 91 2.62 38.34 -38.57
N LYS A 92 2.15 39.52 -38.10
CA LYS A 92 0.96 40.24 -38.62
C LYS A 92 -0.34 39.39 -38.72
N ALA A 93 -0.50 38.37 -37.88
CA ALA A 93 -1.79 37.73 -37.63
C ALA A 93 -2.41 38.37 -36.39
N GLY A 94 -2.86 39.62 -36.52
CA GLY A 94 -3.62 40.32 -35.49
C GLY A 94 -5.05 39.79 -35.45
N ASP A 95 -5.23 38.56 -34.99
CA ASP A 95 -6.55 38.07 -34.60
C ASP A 95 -6.82 38.55 -33.16
N GLY A 96 -8.02 39.07 -32.91
CA GLY A 96 -8.43 39.60 -31.62
C GLY A 96 -8.24 38.61 -30.45
N GLY A 97 -8.29 39.16 -29.23
CA GLY A 97 -7.78 38.51 -28.01
C GLY A 97 -8.04 37.01 -27.85
N GLN A 98 -9.28 36.54 -28.04
CA GLN A 98 -9.62 35.11 -27.82
C GLN A 98 -9.01 34.16 -28.86
N GLN A 99 -8.91 34.57 -30.12
CA GLN A 99 -8.34 33.73 -31.20
C GLN A 99 -6.80 33.74 -31.15
N GLY A 100 -6.19 34.84 -30.70
CA GLY A 100 -4.77 34.91 -30.39
C GLY A 100 -4.35 33.98 -29.25
N GLU A 101 -5.11 33.96 -28.14
CA GLU A 101 -4.79 33.11 -26.98
C GLU A 101 -4.96 31.62 -27.28
N ALA A 102 -6.00 31.23 -28.03
CA ALA A 102 -6.18 29.85 -28.47
C ALA A 102 -5.02 29.37 -29.38
N LYS A 103 -4.60 30.22 -30.32
CA LYS A 103 -3.45 29.93 -31.20
C LYS A 103 -2.14 29.83 -30.40
N HIS A 104 -1.96 30.69 -29.40
CA HIS A 104 -0.82 30.63 -28.49
C HIS A 104 -0.77 29.29 -27.73
N GLN A 105 -1.90 28.89 -27.14
CA GLN A 105 -2.03 27.64 -26.40
C GLN A 105 -1.71 26.41 -27.27
N VAL A 106 -2.26 26.34 -28.49
CA VAL A 106 -1.99 25.24 -29.43
C VAL A 106 -0.50 25.16 -29.80
N LEU A 107 0.16 26.30 -29.99
CA LEU A 107 1.59 26.33 -30.29
C LEU A 107 2.44 25.93 -29.09
N LEU A 108 2.02 26.28 -27.87
CA LEU A 108 2.68 25.87 -26.63
C LEU A 108 2.55 24.36 -26.40
N GLU A 109 1.36 23.79 -26.58
CA GLU A 109 1.14 22.34 -26.52
C GLU A 109 1.98 21.59 -27.57
N LEU A 110 2.09 22.14 -28.78
CA LEU A 110 2.96 21.58 -29.82
C LEU A 110 4.44 21.66 -29.44
N ALA A 111 4.88 22.76 -28.81
CA ALA A 111 6.23 22.92 -28.31
C ALA A 111 6.54 21.89 -27.20
N ASN A 112 5.66 21.80 -26.20
CA ASN A 112 5.80 20.92 -25.03
C ASN A 112 5.81 19.44 -25.45
N SER A 113 4.87 19.01 -26.30
CA SER A 113 4.81 17.63 -26.80
C SER A 113 6.01 17.25 -27.69
N SER A 114 6.49 18.19 -28.51
CA SER A 114 7.69 17.96 -29.34
C SER A 114 8.96 17.90 -28.48
N MET A 115 9.05 18.76 -27.47
CA MET A 115 10.14 18.80 -26.50
C MET A 115 10.19 17.52 -25.66
N ALA A 116 9.05 17.04 -25.14
CA ALA A 116 8.98 15.78 -24.40
C ALA A 116 9.47 14.59 -25.24
N THR A 117 9.04 14.50 -26.50
CA THR A 117 9.53 13.46 -27.43
C THR A 117 11.03 13.57 -27.70
N PHE A 118 11.56 14.79 -27.82
CA PHE A 118 12.99 15.04 -27.98
C PHE A 118 13.78 14.60 -26.74
N LEU A 119 13.39 15.09 -25.56
CA LEU A 119 14.03 14.77 -24.28
C LEU A 119 14.00 13.28 -23.95
N SER A 120 12.96 12.54 -24.33
CA SER A 120 12.93 11.08 -24.16
C SER A 120 14.09 10.37 -24.89
N LYS A 121 14.48 10.85 -26.07
CA LYS A 121 15.63 10.33 -26.84
C LYS A 121 16.97 10.80 -26.24
N GLU A 122 17.04 12.06 -25.82
CA GLU A 122 18.24 12.62 -25.20
C GLU A 122 18.53 11.97 -23.85
N ARG A 123 17.51 11.73 -23.02
CA ARG A 123 17.61 10.96 -21.78
C ARG A 123 18.25 9.59 -22.03
N THR A 124 17.76 8.86 -23.03
CA THR A 124 18.34 7.55 -23.42
C THR A 124 19.81 7.68 -23.80
N SER A 125 20.19 8.75 -24.50
CA SER A 125 21.58 9.00 -24.91
C SER A 125 22.49 9.37 -23.73
N LEU A 126 21.99 10.16 -22.77
CA LEU A 126 22.68 10.51 -21.53
C LEU A 126 22.93 9.28 -20.67
N LEU A 127 21.94 8.38 -20.56
CA LEU A 127 22.05 7.12 -19.82
C LEU A 127 23.05 6.15 -20.44
N LEU A 128 23.23 6.21 -21.76
CA LEU A 128 24.28 5.48 -22.49
C LEU A 128 25.67 6.14 -22.39
N GLY A 129 25.80 7.24 -21.63
CA GLY A 129 27.08 7.93 -21.43
C GLY A 129 27.65 8.51 -22.73
N ARG A 130 26.80 9.09 -23.59
CA ARG A 130 27.24 9.78 -24.82
C ARG A 130 27.25 11.31 -24.60
N PRO A 131 28.32 11.89 -24.03
CA PRO A 131 28.37 13.30 -23.64
C PRO A 131 28.86 14.21 -24.76
N GLU A 132 28.77 13.77 -26.02
CA GLU A 132 29.50 14.37 -27.14
C GLU A 132 29.14 15.85 -27.40
N ARG A 133 28.12 16.38 -26.72
CA ARG A 133 27.39 17.60 -27.11
C ARG A 133 26.88 18.41 -25.90
N VAL A 134 27.63 18.39 -24.80
CA VAL A 134 27.35 19.18 -23.59
C VAL A 134 28.30 20.37 -23.52
N ASP A 135 27.76 21.57 -23.31
CA ASP A 135 28.56 22.73 -22.92
C ASP A 135 28.92 22.62 -21.43
N TRP A 136 30.15 22.18 -21.17
CA TRP A 136 30.65 21.93 -19.82
C TRP A 136 30.79 23.19 -18.97
N ASP A 137 31.09 24.33 -19.59
CA ASP A 137 31.28 25.59 -18.88
C ASP A 137 29.93 26.13 -18.43
N ALA A 138 28.94 26.10 -19.34
CA ALA A 138 27.56 26.44 -19.00
C ALA A 138 26.98 25.52 -17.92
N LEU A 139 27.22 24.21 -18.01
CA LEU A 139 26.74 23.25 -17.01
C LEU A 139 27.42 23.43 -15.65
N ARG A 140 28.68 23.86 -15.62
CA ARG A 140 29.39 24.18 -14.38
C ARG A 140 28.87 25.46 -13.73
N GLU A 141 28.44 26.45 -14.53
CA GLU A 141 27.72 27.62 -14.03
C GLU A 141 26.43 27.22 -13.30
N VAL A 142 25.66 26.30 -13.90
CA VAL A 142 24.44 25.74 -13.27
C VAL A 142 24.77 24.97 -11.99
N ALA A 143 25.80 24.13 -11.99
CA ALA A 143 26.22 23.38 -10.80
C ALA A 143 26.61 24.31 -9.64
N ASN A 144 27.29 25.41 -9.94
CA ASN A 144 27.63 26.44 -8.95
C ASN A 144 26.38 27.17 -8.45
N ALA A 145 25.41 27.45 -9.33
CA ALA A 145 24.14 28.05 -8.94
C ALA A 145 23.38 27.15 -7.96
N ALA A 146 23.29 25.85 -8.25
CA ALA A 146 22.65 24.86 -7.37
C ALA A 146 23.30 24.81 -5.97
N ALA A 147 24.63 24.78 -5.91
CA ALA A 147 25.36 24.82 -4.64
C ALA A 147 25.15 26.13 -3.88
N SER A 148 25.20 27.27 -4.57
CA SER A 148 25.00 28.59 -3.95
C SER A 148 23.60 28.79 -3.37
N ALA A 149 22.60 28.12 -3.97
CA ALA A 149 21.22 28.14 -3.51
C ALA A 149 20.94 27.12 -2.40
N GLY A 150 21.92 26.30 -2.01
CA GLY A 150 21.76 25.25 -1.01
C GLY A 150 20.98 24.02 -1.50
N ALA A 151 20.75 23.88 -2.81
CA ALA A 151 20.07 22.72 -3.38
C ALA A 151 20.93 21.45 -3.31
N VAL A 152 22.26 21.62 -3.34
CA VAL A 152 23.25 20.56 -3.17
C VAL A 152 24.36 21.01 -2.22
N ALA A 153 24.96 20.09 -1.48
CA ALA A 153 25.98 20.41 -0.46
C ALA A 153 27.27 21.00 -1.06
N ARG A 154 27.62 20.61 -2.29
CA ARG A 154 28.72 21.16 -3.07
C ARG A 154 28.40 21.15 -4.55
N ALA A 155 29.09 21.97 -5.32
CA ALA A 155 28.97 21.96 -6.77
C ALA A 155 29.52 20.65 -7.36
N ALA A 156 28.94 20.23 -8.48
CA ALA A 156 29.45 19.14 -9.29
C ALA A 156 30.80 19.54 -9.91
N GLU A 157 31.82 18.70 -9.75
CA GLU A 157 33.18 18.97 -10.20
C GLU A 157 33.65 18.02 -11.29
N THR A 158 33.20 16.76 -11.24
CA THR A 158 33.55 15.75 -12.23
C THR A 158 32.57 15.76 -13.41
N LYS A 159 32.98 15.18 -14.54
CA LYS A 159 32.09 15.07 -15.70
C LYS A 159 30.90 14.16 -15.41
N GLU A 160 31.08 13.10 -14.62
CA GLU A 160 29.98 12.22 -14.23
C GLU A 160 28.94 12.97 -13.38
N GLU A 161 29.37 13.77 -12.41
CA GLU A 161 28.48 14.57 -11.56
C GLU A 161 27.72 15.64 -12.35
N LEU A 162 28.39 16.26 -13.32
CA LEU A 162 27.75 17.22 -14.22
C LEU A 162 26.72 16.54 -15.11
N LEU A 163 27.04 15.36 -15.68
CA LEU A 163 26.08 14.60 -16.47
C LEU A 163 24.89 14.11 -15.64
N SER A 164 25.08 13.72 -14.37
CA SER A 164 23.97 13.38 -13.49
C SER A 164 23.08 14.59 -13.21
N LEU A 165 23.67 15.78 -13.02
CA LEU A 165 22.91 17.02 -12.85
C LEU A 165 22.08 17.32 -14.11
N LEU A 166 22.68 17.20 -15.30
CA LEU A 166 21.96 17.39 -16.56
C LEU A 166 20.83 16.37 -16.73
N LEU A 167 21.07 15.10 -16.36
CA LEU A 167 20.05 14.06 -16.37
C LEU A 167 18.89 14.40 -15.42
N THR A 168 19.17 14.91 -14.22
CA THR A 168 18.13 15.38 -13.28
C THR A 168 17.27 16.49 -13.87
N LEU A 169 17.87 17.47 -14.54
CA LEU A 169 17.14 18.54 -15.21
C LEU A 169 16.27 18.03 -16.36
N VAL A 170 16.83 17.13 -17.18
CA VAL A 170 16.11 16.49 -18.29
C VAL A 170 14.96 15.65 -17.76
N ASP A 171 15.18 14.83 -16.73
CA ASP A 171 14.16 13.98 -16.11
C ASP A 171 13.02 14.82 -15.50
N THR A 172 13.36 15.92 -14.82
CA THR A 172 12.39 16.84 -14.22
C THR A 172 11.50 17.45 -15.32
N LEU A 173 12.11 18.10 -16.32
CA LEU A 173 11.34 18.76 -17.38
C LEU A 173 10.56 17.76 -18.23
N LEU A 174 11.17 16.62 -18.58
CA LEU A 174 10.50 15.56 -19.34
C LEU A 174 9.25 15.07 -18.61
N PHE A 175 9.36 14.79 -17.31
CA PHE A 175 8.24 14.33 -16.52
C PHE A 175 7.11 15.36 -16.45
N LEU A 176 7.43 16.63 -16.15
CA LEU A 176 6.43 17.70 -16.06
C LEU A 176 5.68 17.90 -17.38
N LEU A 177 6.40 17.98 -18.51
CA LEU A 177 5.78 18.18 -19.83
C LEU A 177 4.92 16.98 -20.25
N MET A 178 5.30 15.76 -19.89
CA MET A 178 4.50 14.57 -20.20
C MET A 178 3.21 14.51 -19.36
N VAL A 179 3.26 14.93 -18.10
CA VAL A 179 2.07 14.96 -17.23
C VAL A 179 1.12 16.09 -17.65
N GLU A 180 1.65 17.28 -17.96
CA GLU A 180 0.86 18.41 -18.47
C GLU A 180 0.17 18.06 -19.80
N GLY A 181 0.89 17.42 -20.72
CA GLY A 181 0.37 16.97 -22.01
C GLY A 181 -0.48 15.68 -21.96
N ASP A 182 -0.72 15.12 -20.78
CA ASP A 182 -1.42 13.86 -20.55
C ASP A 182 -0.88 12.67 -21.37
N ASP A 183 0.44 12.62 -21.56
CA ASP A 183 1.14 11.55 -22.27
C ASP A 183 1.36 10.34 -21.36
N GLU A 184 0.57 9.29 -21.52
CA GLU A 184 0.59 8.08 -20.67
C GLU A 184 1.97 7.42 -20.49
N ARG A 185 2.93 7.71 -21.37
CA ARG A 185 4.31 7.20 -21.23
C ARG A 185 4.97 7.67 -19.92
N TRP A 186 4.50 8.73 -19.26
CA TRP A 186 5.02 9.15 -17.96
C TRP A 186 4.82 8.05 -16.89
N LYS A 187 3.73 7.29 -16.98
CA LYS A 187 3.43 6.16 -16.07
C LYS A 187 4.54 5.11 -16.15
N GLY A 188 4.92 4.73 -17.38
CA GLY A 188 6.01 3.78 -17.62
C GLY A 188 7.38 4.32 -17.25
N LEU A 189 7.60 5.63 -17.37
CA LEU A 189 8.84 6.29 -16.97
C LEU A 189 9.06 6.24 -15.45
N LEU A 190 7.97 6.32 -14.69
CA LEU A 190 8.00 6.37 -13.23
C LEU A 190 7.92 4.96 -12.60
N LEU A 191 7.02 4.10 -13.10
CA LEU A 191 6.80 2.74 -12.61
C LEU A 191 7.76 1.70 -13.21
N GLY A 192 8.48 2.05 -14.27
CA GLY A 192 9.42 1.15 -14.95
C GLY A 192 10.57 0.68 -14.04
N SER A 193 10.95 -0.59 -14.20
CA SER A 193 12.00 -1.25 -13.40
C SER A 193 13.42 -0.98 -13.88
N GLN A 194 13.59 -0.51 -15.12
CA GLN A 194 14.90 -0.53 -15.78
C GLN A 194 15.80 0.64 -15.31
N GLN A 195 15.30 1.88 -15.19
CA GLN A 195 16.11 3.04 -14.79
C GLN A 195 15.23 4.15 -14.17
N PRO A 196 15.29 4.38 -12.84
CA PRO A 196 14.43 5.35 -12.16
C PRO A 196 14.70 6.79 -12.63
N LEU A 197 13.68 7.64 -12.53
CA LEU A 197 13.84 9.08 -12.67
C LEU A 197 14.75 9.63 -11.57
N THR A 198 15.56 10.61 -11.93
CA THR A 198 16.48 11.30 -11.02
C THR A 198 15.94 12.64 -10.51
N CYS A 199 14.74 13.05 -10.93
CA CYS A 199 14.09 14.28 -10.49
C CYS A 199 13.72 14.26 -9.00
N SER A 200 13.66 15.44 -8.38
CA SER A 200 13.19 15.61 -6.99
C SER A 200 11.67 15.78 -6.94
N VAL A 201 11.05 15.26 -5.88
CA VAL A 201 9.62 15.42 -5.62
C VAL A 201 9.28 16.89 -5.36
N GLU A 202 10.14 17.58 -4.61
CA GLU A 202 9.98 18.97 -4.20
C GLU A 202 9.94 19.92 -5.40
N ASP A 203 10.81 19.69 -6.38
CA ASP A 203 10.89 20.48 -7.61
C ASP A 203 9.61 20.31 -8.46
N CYS A 204 9.05 19.11 -8.51
CA CYS A 204 7.84 18.81 -9.28
C CYS A 204 6.54 19.19 -8.55
N ARG A 205 6.55 19.28 -7.22
CA ARG A 205 5.34 19.35 -6.37
C ARG A 205 4.42 20.53 -6.72
N GLU A 206 4.97 21.74 -6.79
CA GLU A 206 4.18 22.95 -6.98
C GLU A 206 3.54 22.98 -8.37
N PHE A 207 4.29 22.56 -9.39
CA PHE A 207 3.79 22.45 -10.76
C PHE A 207 2.65 21.44 -10.87
N LEU A 208 2.84 20.21 -10.36
CA LEU A 208 1.81 19.18 -10.44
C LEU A 208 0.50 19.58 -9.74
N LEU A 209 0.59 20.32 -8.64
CA LEU A 209 -0.58 20.86 -7.96
C LEU A 209 -1.23 22.02 -8.72
N SER A 210 -0.46 22.85 -9.42
CA SER A 210 -1.00 23.98 -10.19
C SER A 210 -1.78 23.54 -11.45
N ILE A 211 -1.46 22.37 -12.00
CA ILE A 211 -2.16 21.76 -13.14
C ILE A 211 -3.25 20.75 -12.74
N ASP A 212 -3.66 20.72 -11.46
CA ASP A 212 -4.63 19.77 -10.92
C ASP A 212 -4.27 18.29 -11.19
N ARG A 213 -2.98 17.93 -11.05
CA ARG A 213 -2.46 16.55 -11.16
C ARG A 213 -1.88 16.02 -9.85
N PRO A 214 -2.66 16.00 -8.74
CA PRO A 214 -2.21 15.44 -7.47
C PRO A 214 -2.04 13.92 -7.53
N ASP A 215 -2.67 13.25 -8.50
CA ASP A 215 -2.52 11.81 -8.79
C ASP A 215 -1.08 11.46 -9.19
N ALA A 216 -0.52 12.21 -10.15
CA ALA A 216 0.86 12.01 -10.60
C ALA A 216 1.86 12.27 -9.47
N LEU A 217 1.60 13.27 -8.63
CA LEU A 217 2.40 13.56 -7.43
C LEU A 217 2.35 12.41 -6.42
N ALA A 218 1.16 11.85 -6.16
CA ALA A 218 1.01 10.74 -5.22
C ALA A 218 1.72 9.46 -5.71
N VAL A 219 1.62 9.16 -7.01
CA VAL A 219 2.37 8.06 -7.65
C VAL A 219 3.89 8.30 -7.54
N MET A 220 4.35 9.52 -7.76
CA MET A 220 5.75 9.89 -7.58
C MET A 220 6.22 9.70 -6.14
N LEU A 221 5.48 10.22 -5.16
CA LEU A 221 5.78 10.04 -3.74
C LEU A 221 5.90 8.56 -3.36
N SER A 222 4.99 7.71 -3.85
CA SER A 222 5.06 6.26 -3.65
C SER A 222 6.36 5.67 -4.20
N ARG A 223 6.76 6.07 -5.42
CA ARG A 223 7.94 5.52 -6.09
C ARG A 223 9.26 5.89 -5.41
N PHE A 224 9.35 7.11 -4.89
CA PHE A 224 10.53 7.64 -4.19
C PHE A 224 10.58 7.24 -2.70
N GLY A 225 9.66 6.39 -2.23
CA GLY A 225 9.66 5.87 -0.86
C GLY A 225 8.97 6.78 0.18
N PHE A 226 8.35 7.89 -0.24
CA PHE A 226 7.59 8.77 0.63
C PHE A 226 6.15 8.26 0.85
N ARG A 227 6.04 7.04 1.39
CA ARG A 227 4.78 6.28 1.56
C ARG A 227 3.68 7.07 2.27
N GLU A 228 3.99 7.70 3.40
CA GLU A 228 3.00 8.44 4.19
C GLU A 228 2.45 9.66 3.47
N GLN A 229 3.33 10.40 2.78
CA GLN A 229 2.92 11.56 1.99
C GLN A 229 2.08 11.11 0.78
N ALA A 230 2.42 9.98 0.17
CA ALA A 230 1.60 9.39 -0.90
C ALA A 230 0.20 9.04 -0.40
N LEU A 231 0.09 8.38 0.76
CA LEU A 231 -1.20 8.07 1.40
C LEU A 231 -1.99 9.34 1.76
N GLU A 232 -1.34 10.38 2.25
CA GLU A 232 -1.99 11.66 2.54
C GLU A 232 -2.57 12.29 1.26
N MET A 233 -1.80 12.29 0.17
CA MET A 233 -2.25 12.83 -1.12
C MET A 233 -3.45 12.04 -1.66
N TRP A 234 -3.39 10.70 -1.65
CA TRP A 234 -4.50 9.87 -2.09
C TRP A 234 -5.73 10.03 -1.20
N ALA A 235 -5.57 10.14 0.12
CA ALA A 235 -6.68 10.37 1.03
C ALA A 235 -7.38 11.71 0.75
N LYS A 236 -6.63 12.77 0.43
CA LYS A 236 -7.21 14.07 0.03
C LYS A 236 -7.97 13.97 -1.29
N ILE A 237 -7.48 13.17 -2.25
CA ILE A 237 -8.16 12.91 -3.53
C ILE A 237 -9.47 12.14 -3.28
N VAL A 238 -9.45 11.04 -2.52
CA VAL A 238 -10.63 10.21 -2.24
C VAL A 238 -11.70 10.97 -1.44
N LYS A 239 -11.30 11.85 -0.52
CA LYS A 239 -12.22 12.74 0.19
C LYS A 239 -12.80 13.86 -0.69
N GLY A 240 -12.25 14.07 -1.88
CA GLY A 240 -12.64 15.16 -2.78
C GLY A 240 -12.08 16.54 -2.40
N GLU A 241 -11.09 16.60 -1.50
CA GLU A 241 -10.39 17.85 -1.13
C GLU A 241 -9.46 18.33 -2.25
N LEU A 242 -8.84 17.38 -2.96
CA LEU A 242 -8.04 17.63 -4.15
C LEU A 242 -8.75 17.06 -5.38
N ARG A 243 -8.79 17.85 -6.46
CA ARG A 243 -9.39 17.45 -7.73
C ARG A 243 -8.31 17.04 -8.71
N ILE A 244 -8.59 15.98 -9.45
CA ILE A 244 -7.80 15.59 -10.61
C ILE A 244 -8.44 16.27 -11.83
N ALA A 245 -7.61 16.80 -12.73
CA ALA A 245 -8.07 17.41 -13.96
C ALA A 245 -9.04 16.47 -14.71
N PRO A 246 -10.24 16.92 -15.14
CA PRO A 246 -11.33 16.03 -15.60
C PRO A 246 -11.01 15.13 -16.81
N ARG A 247 -9.97 15.46 -17.57
CA ARG A 247 -9.55 14.72 -18.78
C ARG A 247 -8.25 13.95 -18.57
N ALA A 248 -7.66 14.00 -17.38
CA ALA A 248 -6.38 13.37 -17.10
C ALA A 248 -6.50 11.85 -17.05
N THR A 249 -5.53 11.18 -17.65
CA THR A 249 -5.32 9.74 -17.53
C THR A 249 -4.59 9.42 -16.22
N THR A 250 -5.28 8.78 -15.27
CA THR A 250 -4.69 8.32 -14.00
C THR A 250 -4.05 6.93 -14.16
N VAL A 251 -3.17 6.55 -13.24
CA VAL A 251 -2.56 5.20 -13.21
C VAL A 251 -3.60 4.15 -12.81
N SER A 252 -4.33 4.42 -11.73
CA SER A 252 -5.46 3.62 -11.28
C SER A 252 -6.42 4.48 -10.44
N ASP A 253 -7.36 3.83 -9.76
CA ASP A 253 -8.23 4.49 -8.79
C ASP A 253 -7.48 4.78 -7.48
N GLY A 254 -7.72 5.95 -6.87
CA GLY A 254 -7.05 6.34 -5.64
C GLY A 254 -7.28 5.36 -4.48
N VAL A 255 -8.43 4.69 -4.45
CA VAL A 255 -8.72 3.64 -3.45
C VAL A 255 -7.82 2.41 -3.64
N GLN A 256 -7.57 2.02 -4.89
CA GLN A 256 -6.69 0.90 -5.24
C GLN A 256 -5.22 1.22 -4.93
N GLU A 257 -4.78 2.45 -5.18
CA GLU A 257 -3.42 2.90 -4.82
C GLU A 257 -3.23 2.98 -3.30
N MET A 258 -4.21 3.50 -2.55
CA MET A 258 -4.18 3.46 -1.09
C MET A 258 -4.12 2.02 -0.56
N LEU A 259 -4.88 1.11 -1.17
CA LEU A 259 -4.85 -0.30 -0.83
C LEU A 259 -3.46 -0.88 -1.09
N ALA A 260 -2.88 -0.69 -2.27
CA ALA A 260 -1.54 -1.18 -2.60
C ALA A 260 -0.46 -0.62 -1.65
N LEU A 261 -0.53 0.67 -1.32
CA LEU A 261 0.38 1.33 -0.40
C LEU A 261 0.24 0.82 1.03
N LEU A 262 -0.97 0.50 1.50
CA LEU A 262 -1.17 -0.09 2.82
C LEU A 262 -0.75 -1.57 2.87
N HIS A 263 -0.84 -2.27 1.74
CA HIS A 263 -0.42 -3.68 1.60
C HIS A 263 1.08 -3.89 1.48
N ALA A 264 1.81 -2.97 0.84
CA ALA A 264 3.24 -3.09 0.67
C ALA A 264 3.92 -2.69 2.00
N PRO A 265 4.41 -3.64 2.82
CA PRO A 265 5.28 -3.27 3.91
C PRO A 265 6.51 -2.57 3.34
N GLU A 266 7.08 -1.64 4.09
CA GLU A 266 8.39 -1.10 3.75
C GLU A 266 9.34 -2.31 3.66
N LEU A 267 9.71 -2.72 2.45
CA LEU A 267 10.80 -3.66 2.19
C LEU A 267 12.11 -2.91 2.51
N LEU A 268 12.27 -2.54 3.77
CA LEU A 268 13.57 -2.24 4.33
C LEU A 268 14.32 -3.58 4.37
N GLY A 269 15.46 -3.57 3.71
CA GLY A 269 16.16 -4.76 3.27
C GLY A 269 16.58 -5.70 4.38
N ASP A 270 17.00 -6.87 3.92
CA ASP A 270 17.69 -7.98 4.56
C ASP A 270 19.02 -7.59 5.28
N SER A 271 19.05 -6.44 5.96
CA SER A 271 20.20 -5.97 6.73
C SER A 271 19.82 -5.93 8.20
N GLY A 272 20.39 -6.84 9.00
CA GLY A 272 20.18 -6.92 10.44
C GLY A 272 20.22 -5.55 11.12
N HIS A 273 19.04 -5.02 11.46
CA HIS A 273 18.85 -3.70 12.03
C HIS A 273 18.14 -3.78 13.39
N ASP A 274 18.68 -2.95 14.28
CA ASP A 274 18.38 -2.68 15.69
C ASP A 274 16.90 -2.72 16.09
N ASP A 275 16.60 -3.37 17.22
CA ASP A 275 15.26 -3.69 17.73
C ASP A 275 14.40 -2.45 18.05
N SER A 276 15.04 -1.31 18.31
CA SER A 276 14.38 -0.03 18.54
C SER A 276 13.66 0.54 17.31
N VAL A 277 14.04 0.08 16.11
CA VAL A 277 13.50 0.54 14.82
C VAL A 277 12.28 -0.27 14.43
N GLN A 278 12.29 -1.60 14.61
CA GLN A 278 11.15 -2.47 14.25
C GLN A 278 9.87 -2.16 15.04
N MET A 279 9.99 -1.83 16.34
CA MET A 279 8.85 -1.42 17.17
C MET A 279 8.23 -0.09 16.73
N LYS A 280 9.06 0.87 16.31
CA LYS A 280 8.59 2.14 15.75
C LYS A 280 7.91 1.91 14.41
N ASP A 281 8.46 1.02 13.58
CA ASP A 281 7.88 0.70 12.27
C ASP A 281 6.52 0.02 12.42
N LYS A 282 6.34 -0.87 13.40
CA LYS A 282 5.03 -1.49 13.70
C LYS A 282 4.00 -0.48 14.21
N GLN A 283 4.37 0.36 15.19
CA GLN A 283 3.45 1.41 15.69
C GLN A 283 3.04 2.36 14.56
N ARG A 284 3.99 2.72 13.69
CA ARG A 284 3.75 3.55 12.52
C ARG A 284 2.84 2.85 11.51
N GLU A 285 3.02 1.56 11.25
CA GLU A 285 2.12 0.77 10.40
C GLU A 285 0.69 0.73 10.97
N GLU A 286 0.53 0.51 12.28
CA GLU A 286 -0.78 0.54 12.95
C GLU A 286 -1.43 1.93 12.91
N GLU A 287 -0.65 3.01 13.10
CA GLU A 287 -1.12 4.39 12.98
C GLU A 287 -1.60 4.72 11.55
N LEU A 288 -0.85 4.29 10.54
CA LEU A 288 -1.22 4.47 9.13
C LEU A 288 -2.50 3.69 8.79
N LEU A 289 -2.61 2.44 9.25
CA LEU A 289 -3.83 1.63 9.08
C LEU A 289 -5.01 2.28 9.80
N ALA A 290 -4.83 2.71 11.05
CA ALA A 290 -5.88 3.36 11.83
C ALA A 290 -6.42 4.62 11.14
N ARG A 291 -5.53 5.37 10.48
CA ARG A 291 -5.87 6.63 9.81
C ARG A 291 -6.50 6.43 8.43
N TYR A 292 -6.00 5.49 7.63
CA TYR A 292 -6.34 5.39 6.20
C TYR A 292 -7.22 4.19 5.85
N ALA A 293 -7.18 3.08 6.60
CA ALA A 293 -8.03 1.92 6.34
C ALA A 293 -9.54 2.25 6.36
N PRO A 294 -10.06 3.16 7.23
CA PRO A 294 -11.48 3.54 7.20
C PRO A 294 -11.92 4.16 5.87
N LEU A 295 -11.03 4.86 5.17
CA LEU A 295 -11.33 5.46 3.87
C LEU A 295 -11.47 4.40 2.78
N VAL A 296 -10.57 3.41 2.78
CA VAL A 296 -10.63 2.27 1.86
C VAL A 296 -11.84 1.39 2.15
N LEU A 297 -12.13 1.12 3.43
CA LEU A 297 -13.30 0.34 3.86
C LEU A 297 -14.64 0.98 3.45
N ARG A 298 -14.75 2.31 3.48
CA ARG A 298 -15.95 3.03 3.03
C ARG A 298 -16.15 2.95 1.52
N ALA A 299 -15.06 2.98 0.76
CA ALA A 299 -15.13 2.98 -0.70
C ALA A 299 -15.27 1.57 -1.29
N ASP A 300 -14.50 0.61 -0.81
CA ASP A 300 -14.53 -0.79 -1.24
C ASP A 300 -14.30 -1.74 -0.05
N PRO A 301 -15.38 -2.15 0.64
CA PRO A 301 -15.27 -3.07 1.77
C PRO A 301 -14.75 -4.45 1.38
N THR A 302 -14.95 -4.88 0.13
CA THR A 302 -14.55 -6.22 -0.32
C THR A 302 -13.05 -6.33 -0.58
N SER A 303 -12.46 -5.34 -1.25
CA SER A 303 -11.01 -5.31 -1.48
C SER A 303 -10.26 -4.95 -0.20
N ALA A 304 -10.80 -4.06 0.64
CA ALA A 304 -10.22 -3.70 1.93
C ALA A 304 -9.99 -4.89 2.86
N ARG A 305 -10.70 -6.01 2.66
CA ARG A 305 -10.43 -7.28 3.37
C ARG A 305 -8.98 -7.69 3.24
N GLN A 306 -8.38 -7.54 2.06
CA GLN A 306 -7.01 -7.97 1.81
C GLN A 306 -6.02 -7.34 2.80
N LEU A 307 -6.29 -6.11 3.28
CA LEU A 307 -5.46 -5.39 4.27
C LEU A 307 -5.27 -6.19 5.56
N PHE A 308 -6.26 -7.01 5.90
CA PHE A 308 -6.28 -7.81 7.13
C PHE A 308 -5.94 -9.28 6.89
N PHE A 309 -5.95 -9.76 5.65
CA PHE A 309 -5.81 -11.18 5.30
C PHE A 309 -4.61 -11.50 4.39
N SER A 310 -3.67 -10.57 4.22
CA SER A 310 -2.63 -10.66 3.19
C SER A 310 -1.79 -11.96 3.24
N SER A 311 -1.91 -12.72 2.14
CA SER A 311 -1.17 -13.87 1.59
C SER A 311 -0.59 -14.94 2.54
N PRO A 312 -0.81 -16.25 2.27
CA PRO A 312 -0.16 -17.35 2.97
C PRO A 312 1.36 -17.36 2.69
N GLY A 313 2.10 -16.56 3.44
CA GLY A 313 3.55 -16.36 3.34
C GLY A 313 4.12 -15.94 4.69
N THR A 314 4.22 -16.93 5.57
CA THR A 314 5.19 -17.16 6.66
C THR A 314 5.52 -16.12 7.75
N THR A 315 5.24 -14.82 7.68
CA THR A 315 5.57 -13.89 8.81
C THR A 315 4.65 -12.69 9.03
N SER A 316 3.62 -12.49 8.19
CA SER A 316 2.82 -11.25 8.20
C SER A 316 1.58 -11.24 9.10
N ARG A 317 1.13 -12.39 9.63
CA ARG A 317 -0.20 -12.48 10.31
C ARG A 317 -0.25 -11.86 11.71
N TYR A 318 0.90 -11.53 12.30
CA TYR A 318 1.01 -11.01 13.68
C TYR A 318 1.32 -9.52 13.74
N ARG A 319 1.32 -8.81 12.60
CA ARG A 319 1.73 -7.40 12.55
C ARG A 319 0.69 -6.41 13.06
N ILE A 320 -0.59 -6.78 13.05
CA ILE A 320 -1.69 -5.88 13.40
C ILE A 320 -2.48 -6.49 14.56
N SER A 321 -2.74 -5.69 15.60
CA SER A 321 -3.63 -6.11 16.69
C SER A 321 -5.03 -6.50 16.17
N PRO A 322 -5.52 -7.72 16.47
CA PRO A 322 -6.89 -8.12 16.16
C PRO A 322 -7.94 -7.15 16.73
N THR A 323 -7.68 -6.55 17.89
CA THR A 323 -8.52 -5.53 18.52
C THR A 323 -8.64 -4.27 17.66
N LEU A 324 -7.53 -3.82 17.06
CA LEU A 324 -7.51 -2.68 16.14
C LEU A 324 -8.36 -2.97 14.90
N VAL A 325 -8.22 -4.16 14.31
CA VAL A 325 -9.02 -4.55 13.13
C VAL A 325 -10.51 -4.53 13.44
N VAL A 326 -10.92 -5.07 14.59
CA VAL A 326 -12.33 -5.07 15.00
C VAL A 326 -12.85 -3.65 15.18
N LYS A 327 -12.08 -2.75 15.80
CA LYS A 327 -12.44 -1.32 15.90
C LYS A 327 -12.61 -0.66 14.53
N LEU A 328 -11.73 -0.98 13.57
CA LEU A 328 -11.83 -0.45 12.21
C LEU A 328 -13.09 -0.96 11.49
N LEU A 329 -13.40 -2.24 11.65
CA LEU A 329 -14.61 -2.84 11.07
C LEU A 329 -15.90 -2.33 11.73
N GLN A 330 -15.89 -1.98 13.03
CA GLN A 330 -17.02 -1.30 13.71
C GLN A 330 -17.31 0.09 13.14
N GLY A 331 -16.34 0.73 12.50
CA GLY A 331 -16.49 2.06 11.89
C GLY A 331 -17.20 2.09 10.53
N VAL A 332 -17.62 0.93 10.00
CA VAL A 332 -18.37 0.80 8.75
C VAL A 332 -19.82 1.22 8.98
N GLU A 333 -20.34 2.11 8.13
CA GLU A 333 -21.68 2.71 8.28
C GLU A 333 -22.84 1.72 8.19
N ASP A 334 -22.68 0.63 7.41
CA ASP A 334 -23.66 -0.46 7.31
C ASP A 334 -23.43 -1.49 8.44
N PRO A 335 -24.33 -1.60 9.43
CA PRO A 335 -24.17 -2.50 10.57
C PRO A 335 -24.19 -3.97 10.16
N CYS A 336 -24.96 -4.35 9.14
CA CYS A 336 -25.06 -5.73 8.66
C CYS A 336 -23.82 -6.14 7.88
N LEU A 337 -23.22 -5.23 7.12
CA LEU A 337 -21.95 -5.47 6.44
C LEU A 337 -20.77 -5.46 7.43
N SER A 338 -20.78 -4.56 8.40
CA SER A 338 -19.81 -4.54 9.51
C SER A 338 -19.79 -5.87 10.26
N GLN A 339 -20.96 -6.37 10.67
CA GLN A 339 -21.09 -7.64 11.37
C GLN A 339 -20.60 -8.83 10.50
N ARG A 340 -20.97 -8.88 9.22
CA ARG A 340 -20.51 -9.95 8.31
C ARG A 340 -18.99 -9.93 8.08
N LEU A 341 -18.39 -8.74 7.97
CA LEU A 341 -16.94 -8.61 7.84
C LEU A 341 -16.21 -8.99 9.12
N GLN A 342 -16.76 -8.62 10.28
CA GLN A 342 -16.23 -9.03 11.58
C GLN A 342 -16.30 -10.54 11.76
N GLU A 343 -17.46 -11.15 11.50
CA GLU A 343 -17.63 -12.61 11.58
C GLU A 343 -16.65 -13.31 10.65
N SER A 344 -16.55 -12.88 9.39
CA SER A 344 -15.58 -13.46 8.45
C SER A 344 -14.12 -13.23 8.85
N PHE A 345 -13.78 -12.10 9.47
CA PHE A 345 -12.44 -11.83 9.98
C PHE A 345 -12.10 -12.71 11.17
N ILE A 346 -13.00 -12.77 12.15
CA ILE A 346 -12.78 -13.57 13.36
C ILE A 346 -12.78 -15.06 12.99
N GLU A 347 -13.60 -15.51 12.05
CA GLU A 347 -13.54 -16.88 11.53
C GLU A 347 -12.18 -17.20 10.89
N GLU A 348 -11.64 -16.33 10.02
CA GLU A 348 -10.33 -16.55 9.41
C GLU A 348 -9.19 -16.51 10.45
N VAL A 349 -9.23 -15.57 11.38
CA VAL A 349 -8.22 -15.44 12.45
C VAL A 349 -8.27 -16.64 13.39
N VAL A 350 -9.45 -17.04 13.85
CA VAL A 350 -9.62 -18.13 14.82
C VAL A 350 -9.43 -19.49 14.17
N MET A 351 -9.99 -19.72 12.98
CA MET A 351 -10.00 -21.06 12.36
C MET A 351 -8.74 -21.37 11.55
N LYS A 352 -8.05 -20.36 10.99
CA LYS A 352 -6.83 -20.58 10.18
C LYS A 352 -5.53 -20.11 10.83
N ALA A 353 -5.57 -19.55 12.04
CA ALA A 353 -4.33 -19.33 12.79
C ALA A 353 -3.64 -20.67 13.06
N PRO A 354 -2.35 -20.84 12.69
CA PRO A 354 -1.59 -21.98 13.13
C PRO A 354 -1.44 -21.90 14.65
N ASP A 355 -1.66 -23.01 15.34
CA ASP A 355 -1.39 -23.13 16.78
C ASP A 355 0.14 -23.20 17.07
N GLU A 356 0.97 -23.05 16.03
CA GLU A 356 2.42 -23.13 16.08
C GLU A 356 3.05 -21.82 16.58
N GLN A 357 3.90 -21.93 17.61
CA GLN A 357 4.79 -20.86 18.04
C GLN A 357 5.61 -20.35 16.84
N PRO A 358 5.89 -19.04 16.74
CA PRO A 358 6.78 -18.52 15.71
C PRO A 358 8.11 -19.29 15.77
N GLN A 359 8.45 -20.00 14.69
CA GLN A 359 9.74 -20.69 14.59
C GLN A 359 10.84 -19.63 14.43
N THR A 360 11.46 -19.25 15.54
CA THR A 360 12.67 -18.42 15.55
C THR A 360 13.82 -19.25 14.99
N CYS A 361 14.52 -18.75 13.96
CA CYS A 361 15.67 -19.43 13.40
C CYS A 361 16.79 -19.50 14.45
N CYS A 362 17.65 -20.53 14.43
CA CYS A 362 18.74 -20.76 15.40
C CYS A 362 19.82 -19.64 15.47
N GLN A 363 19.58 -18.50 14.82
CA GLN A 363 20.50 -17.37 14.67
C GLN A 363 19.98 -16.07 15.32
N GLU A 364 18.77 -16.06 15.87
CA GLU A 364 18.17 -14.90 16.55
C GLU A 364 18.71 -14.75 17.98
N ARG A 365 18.83 -13.52 18.51
CA ARG A 365 19.31 -13.30 19.88
C ARG A 365 18.24 -13.75 20.87
N GLU A 366 18.62 -14.20 22.07
CA GLU A 366 17.64 -14.61 23.10
C GLU A 366 16.66 -13.50 23.47
N GLU A 367 17.09 -12.24 23.42
CA GLU A 367 16.25 -11.06 23.66
C GLU A 367 15.14 -10.93 22.59
N ASP A 368 15.49 -11.10 21.31
CA ASP A 368 14.56 -11.10 20.17
C ASP A 368 13.50 -12.21 20.31
N ARG A 369 13.93 -13.37 20.82
CA ARG A 369 13.06 -14.52 21.09
C ARG A 369 12.08 -14.26 22.22
N GLU A 370 12.54 -13.73 23.36
CA GLU A 370 11.66 -13.40 24.50
C GLU A 370 10.61 -12.35 24.12
N GLU A 371 11.00 -11.35 23.33
CA GLU A 371 10.09 -10.29 22.91
C GLU A 371 9.06 -10.79 21.89
N ALA A 372 9.47 -11.61 20.92
CA ALA A 372 8.54 -12.30 20.01
C ALA A 372 7.56 -13.19 20.77
N GLU A 373 8.01 -13.90 21.81
CA GLU A 373 7.16 -14.72 22.68
C GLU A 373 6.13 -13.86 23.46
N ARG A 374 6.55 -12.71 24.02
CA ARG A 374 5.63 -11.76 24.68
C ARG A 374 4.58 -11.20 23.72
N GLN A 375 5.00 -10.83 22.50
CA GLN A 375 4.08 -10.31 21.48
C GLN A 375 3.08 -11.37 21.02
N PHE A 376 3.55 -12.60 20.82
CA PHE A 376 2.70 -13.73 20.49
C PHE A 376 1.71 -14.02 21.62
N ALA A 377 2.12 -13.90 22.89
CA ALA A 377 1.23 -14.05 24.04
C ALA A 377 0.13 -12.98 24.10
N LEU A 378 0.46 -11.71 23.83
CA LEU A 378 -0.54 -10.62 23.73
C LEU A 378 -1.52 -10.87 22.59
N TRP A 379 -1.01 -11.22 21.40
CA TRP A 379 -1.86 -11.53 20.24
C TRP A 379 -2.78 -12.73 20.54
N GLN A 380 -2.28 -13.76 21.21
CA GLN A 380 -3.09 -14.90 21.65
C GLN A 380 -4.17 -14.48 22.65
N GLN A 381 -3.86 -13.58 23.59
CA GLN A 381 -4.84 -13.06 24.54
C GLN A 381 -5.97 -12.32 23.80
N GLU A 382 -5.63 -11.44 22.85
CA GLU A 382 -6.63 -10.74 22.05
C GLU A 382 -7.45 -11.71 21.20
N ALA A 383 -6.80 -12.72 20.60
CA ALA A 383 -7.48 -13.77 19.84
C ALA A 383 -8.47 -14.57 20.72
N ARG A 384 -8.15 -14.84 21.99
CA ARG A 384 -9.04 -15.51 22.96
C ARG A 384 -10.31 -14.71 23.22
N GLU A 385 -10.15 -13.40 23.42
CA GLU A 385 -11.28 -12.49 23.64
C GLU A 385 -12.20 -12.46 22.42
N LEU A 386 -11.62 -12.40 21.21
CA LEU A 386 -12.37 -12.44 19.96
C LEU A 386 -13.06 -13.78 19.71
N GLN A 387 -12.38 -14.90 20.02
CA GLN A 387 -12.98 -16.21 19.92
C GLN A 387 -14.20 -16.35 20.84
N THR A 388 -14.08 -15.86 22.07
CA THR A 388 -15.19 -15.82 23.03
C THR A 388 -16.33 -14.94 22.53
N GLN A 389 -16.02 -13.78 21.92
CA GLN A 389 -17.03 -12.90 21.32
C GLN A 389 -17.74 -13.58 20.13
N LEU A 390 -17.02 -14.27 19.25
CA LEU A 390 -17.60 -14.99 18.12
C LEU A 390 -18.57 -16.08 18.60
N ALA A 391 -18.14 -16.91 19.56
CA ALA A 391 -18.99 -17.93 20.15
C ALA A 391 -20.26 -17.31 20.77
N LYS A 392 -20.13 -16.18 21.49
CA LYS A 392 -21.28 -15.43 22.03
C LYS A 392 -22.23 -14.97 20.92
N THR A 393 -21.72 -14.43 19.81
CA THR A 393 -22.56 -13.99 18.69
C THR A 393 -23.30 -15.14 18.01
N TYR A 394 -22.67 -16.30 17.85
CA TYR A 394 -23.33 -17.49 17.31
C TYR A 394 -24.41 -18.02 18.25
N ILE A 395 -24.13 -18.09 19.55
CA ILE A 395 -25.12 -18.46 20.57
C ILE A 395 -26.29 -17.48 20.55
N ASP A 396 -26.05 -16.16 20.59
CA ASP A 396 -27.11 -15.15 20.59
C ASP A 396 -27.97 -15.23 19.32
N ARG A 397 -27.36 -15.47 18.15
CA ARG A 397 -28.08 -15.70 16.89
C ARG A 397 -28.97 -16.94 16.97
N LEU A 398 -28.46 -18.06 17.45
CA LEU A 398 -29.21 -19.31 17.60
C LEU A 398 -30.33 -19.20 18.64
N LEU A 399 -30.08 -18.49 19.75
CA LEU A 399 -31.10 -18.25 20.80
C LEU A 399 -32.21 -17.32 20.30
N ALA A 400 -31.87 -16.29 19.51
CA ALA A 400 -32.85 -15.40 18.88
C ALA A 400 -33.70 -16.13 17.82
N SER A 401 -33.10 -17.06 17.08
CA SER A 401 -33.78 -17.94 16.12
C SER A 401 -34.48 -19.15 16.77
N SER A 402 -34.76 -19.09 18.09
CA SER A 402 -35.31 -20.24 18.84
C SER A 402 -36.43 -20.93 18.06
N PRO A 403 -36.41 -22.29 17.99
CA PRO A 403 -37.55 -23.04 17.49
C PRO A 403 -38.71 -22.85 18.48
N SER A 404 -39.43 -21.74 18.33
CA SER A 404 -40.55 -21.42 19.20
C SER A 404 -41.63 -22.47 18.98
N ALA A 405 -42.13 -23.00 20.09
CA ALA A 405 -43.13 -24.05 20.25
C ALA A 405 -44.53 -23.72 19.67
N THR A 406 -44.62 -22.86 18.66
CA THR A 406 -45.88 -22.36 18.08
C THR A 406 -46.13 -22.83 16.65
N GLU A 407 -45.18 -23.52 16.01
CA GLU A 407 -45.46 -24.20 14.73
C GLU A 407 -45.38 -25.72 14.90
N ALA A 408 -46.34 -26.38 14.25
CA ALA A 408 -46.64 -27.80 14.28
C ALA A 408 -45.40 -28.71 14.11
N PRO A 409 -45.48 -30.01 14.50
CA PRO A 409 -44.34 -30.93 14.45
C PRO A 409 -43.89 -31.09 12.99
N GLY A 410 -42.78 -30.45 12.64
CA GLY A 410 -42.30 -30.32 11.26
C GLY A 410 -41.56 -29.02 10.94
N GLY A 411 -41.46 -28.06 11.88
CA GLY A 411 -40.64 -26.86 11.71
C GLY A 411 -39.16 -27.19 11.51
N GLN A 412 -38.74 -27.32 10.26
CA GLN A 412 -37.33 -27.49 9.91
C GLN A 412 -36.58 -26.20 10.24
N MET A 413 -35.50 -26.34 11.01
CA MET A 413 -34.57 -25.24 11.27
C MET A 413 -34.08 -24.67 9.95
N GLN A 414 -34.00 -23.34 9.83
CA GLN A 414 -33.56 -22.71 8.59
C GLN A 414 -32.15 -23.21 8.23
N PRO A 415 -31.85 -23.46 6.94
CA PRO A 415 -30.54 -23.99 6.52
C PRO A 415 -29.36 -23.13 7.00
N SER A 416 -29.56 -21.82 7.12
CA SER A 416 -28.56 -20.88 7.64
C SER A 416 -28.23 -21.10 9.11
N ASP A 417 -29.21 -21.46 9.93
CA ASP A 417 -29.02 -21.66 11.37
C ASP A 417 -28.37 -23.02 11.66
N VAL A 418 -28.60 -24.02 10.78
CA VAL A 418 -27.89 -25.30 10.81
C VAL A 418 -26.39 -25.10 10.53
N ASP A 419 -26.04 -24.32 9.50
CA ASP A 419 -24.64 -23.99 9.19
C ASP A 419 -23.96 -23.22 10.33
N VAL A 420 -24.64 -22.24 10.94
CA VAL A 420 -24.12 -21.52 12.12
C VAL A 420 -23.92 -22.45 13.31
N ARG A 421 -24.83 -23.40 13.54
CA ARG A 421 -24.72 -24.37 14.62
C ARG A 421 -23.54 -25.32 14.43
N GLU A 422 -23.34 -25.84 13.21
CA GLU A 422 -22.17 -26.66 12.90
C GLU A 422 -20.86 -25.88 13.06
N LYS A 423 -20.82 -24.61 12.63
CA LYS A 423 -19.65 -23.73 12.82
C LYS A 423 -19.35 -23.49 14.30
N LEU A 424 -20.38 -23.28 15.13
CA LEU A 424 -20.22 -23.13 16.57
C LEU A 424 -19.65 -24.40 17.21
N LEU A 425 -20.22 -25.57 16.89
CA LEU A 425 -19.70 -26.85 17.40
C LEU A 425 -18.26 -27.08 16.97
N ARG A 426 -17.92 -26.79 15.71
CA ARG A 426 -16.56 -26.91 15.19
C ARG A 426 -15.59 -25.99 15.95
N LEU A 427 -16.00 -24.76 16.24
CA LEU A 427 -15.21 -23.81 17.02
C LEU A 427 -14.99 -24.28 18.46
N LEU A 428 -16.02 -24.81 19.12
CA LEU A 428 -15.92 -25.30 20.50
C LEU A 428 -15.08 -26.59 20.62
N GLU A 429 -15.15 -27.46 19.62
CA GLU A 429 -14.41 -28.73 19.62
C GLU A 429 -12.95 -28.56 19.24
N THR A 430 -12.65 -27.76 18.21
CA THR A 430 -11.30 -27.69 17.62
C THR A 430 -10.35 -26.72 18.31
N LYS A 431 -10.86 -25.71 19.00
CA LYS A 431 -10.04 -24.65 19.59
C LYS A 431 -10.12 -24.69 21.12
N GLU A 432 -9.10 -24.18 21.79
CA GLU A 432 -8.97 -24.33 23.26
C GLU A 432 -8.96 -23.01 24.03
N ASN A 433 -8.96 -21.89 23.29
CA ASN A 433 -8.61 -20.58 23.78
C ASN A 433 -9.86 -19.68 23.98
N TYR A 434 -10.90 -20.16 24.66
CA TYR A 434 -12.12 -19.39 24.93
C TYR A 434 -12.59 -19.46 26.39
N ASP A 435 -13.30 -18.43 26.84
CA ASP A 435 -13.87 -18.39 28.20
C ASP A 435 -15.10 -19.31 28.31
N VAL A 436 -14.84 -20.55 28.74
CA VAL A 436 -15.87 -21.60 28.91
C VAL A 436 -16.96 -21.17 29.91
N HIS A 437 -16.61 -20.43 30.98
CA HIS A 437 -17.56 -20.02 32.00
C HIS A 437 -18.55 -18.99 31.47
N ALA A 438 -18.05 -17.98 30.74
CA ALA A 438 -18.90 -16.96 30.14
C ALA A 438 -19.83 -17.50 29.04
N LEU A 439 -19.41 -18.55 28.33
CA LEU A 439 -20.25 -19.24 27.34
C LEU A 439 -21.29 -20.12 28.02
N LEU A 440 -20.90 -20.88 29.05
CA LEU A 440 -21.81 -21.78 29.77
C LEU A 440 -22.99 -21.01 30.38
N LEU A 441 -22.74 -19.84 31.00
CA LEU A 441 -23.78 -18.99 31.57
C LEU A 441 -24.86 -18.56 30.56
N LYS A 442 -24.54 -18.52 29.26
CA LYS A 442 -25.49 -18.20 28.20
C LYS A 442 -26.24 -19.42 27.66
N VAL A 443 -25.60 -20.57 27.68
CA VAL A 443 -26.12 -21.81 27.08
C VAL A 443 -26.92 -22.63 28.10
N GLU A 444 -26.60 -22.52 29.38
CA GLU A 444 -27.26 -23.23 30.48
C GLU A 444 -28.75 -22.87 30.55
N GLY A 445 -29.61 -23.89 30.51
CA GLY A 445 -31.07 -23.73 30.46
C GLY A 445 -31.65 -23.43 29.07
N SER A 446 -30.82 -23.40 28.02
CA SER A 446 -31.27 -23.26 26.63
C SER A 446 -31.46 -24.60 25.92
N TRP A 447 -31.91 -24.56 24.66
CA TRP A 447 -32.09 -25.74 23.80
C TRP A 447 -30.78 -26.22 23.14
N LEU A 448 -29.67 -25.50 23.34
CA LEU A 448 -28.34 -25.79 22.79
C LEU A 448 -27.59 -26.84 23.63
N LEU A 449 -28.18 -28.02 23.75
CA LEU A 449 -27.72 -29.08 24.64
C LEU A 449 -26.37 -29.71 24.20
N LYS A 450 -26.10 -29.79 22.89
CA LYS A 450 -24.83 -30.32 22.38
C LYS A 450 -23.67 -29.41 22.75
N GLU A 451 -23.88 -28.11 22.55
CA GLU A 451 -22.94 -27.05 22.89
C GLU A 451 -22.69 -27.00 24.41
N ALA A 452 -23.75 -27.15 25.22
CA ALA A 452 -23.64 -27.24 26.69
C ALA A 452 -22.78 -28.44 27.13
N ALA A 453 -23.00 -29.62 26.53
CA ALA A 453 -22.25 -30.82 26.84
C ALA A 453 -20.74 -30.67 26.56
N VAL A 454 -20.38 -30.03 25.44
CA VAL A 454 -18.97 -29.72 25.12
C VAL A 454 -18.37 -28.78 26.17
N LEU A 455 -19.09 -27.71 26.56
CA LEU A 455 -18.62 -26.75 27.55
C LEU A 455 -18.47 -27.37 28.95
N TYR A 456 -19.43 -28.19 29.41
CA TYR A 456 -19.31 -28.94 30.67
C TYR A 456 -18.10 -29.88 30.65
N GLY A 457 -17.86 -30.56 29.54
CA GLY A 457 -16.69 -31.42 29.38
C GLY A 457 -15.36 -30.67 29.47
N ARG A 458 -15.28 -29.47 28.89
CA ARG A 458 -14.08 -28.60 28.97
C ARG A 458 -13.85 -28.02 30.37
N LEU A 459 -14.92 -27.83 31.15
CA LEU A 459 -14.86 -27.40 32.56
C LEU A 459 -14.45 -28.51 33.53
N GLY A 460 -14.28 -29.75 33.06
CA GLY A 460 -14.09 -30.90 33.93
C GLY A 460 -15.37 -31.34 34.65
N ARG A 461 -16.54 -30.80 34.30
CA ARG A 461 -17.84 -31.19 34.87
C ARG A 461 -18.42 -32.38 34.08
N HIS A 462 -17.74 -33.52 34.14
CA HIS A 462 -18.02 -34.66 33.27
C HIS A 462 -19.37 -35.33 33.56
N LEU A 463 -19.83 -35.33 34.81
CA LEU A 463 -21.16 -35.83 35.17
C LEU A 463 -22.27 -35.00 34.52
N ASP A 464 -22.14 -33.68 34.51
CA ASP A 464 -23.11 -32.79 33.88
C ASP A 464 -23.10 -32.94 32.36
N ALA A 465 -21.91 -33.12 31.76
CA ALA A 465 -21.77 -33.42 30.34
C ALA A 465 -22.47 -34.75 29.97
N LEU A 466 -22.19 -35.83 30.71
CA LEU A 466 -22.79 -37.15 30.49
C LEU A 466 -24.30 -37.15 30.72
N HIS A 467 -24.77 -36.46 31.76
CA HIS A 467 -26.20 -36.29 32.02
C HIS A 467 -26.88 -35.57 30.84
N THR A 468 -26.25 -34.52 30.32
CA THR A 468 -26.76 -33.79 29.15
C THR A 468 -26.82 -34.68 27.91
N ILE A 469 -25.79 -35.50 27.64
CA ILE A 469 -25.74 -36.36 26.45
C ILE A 469 -26.69 -37.57 26.58
N ALA A 470 -26.57 -38.34 27.65
CA ALA A 470 -27.29 -39.60 27.82
C ALA A 470 -28.77 -39.40 28.19
N VAL A 471 -29.08 -38.40 29.03
CA VAL A 471 -30.44 -38.20 29.57
C VAL A 471 -31.22 -37.16 28.78
N GLN A 472 -30.63 -35.99 28.52
CA GLN A 472 -31.34 -34.89 27.87
C GLN A 472 -31.36 -35.05 26.34
N LEU A 473 -30.22 -35.35 25.72
CA LEU A 473 -30.11 -35.61 24.28
C LEU A 473 -30.54 -37.03 23.88
N ARG A 474 -30.50 -37.99 24.82
CA ARG A 474 -30.77 -39.43 24.58
C ARG A 474 -29.90 -40.03 23.48
N ASP A 475 -28.66 -39.57 23.40
CA ASP A 475 -27.68 -40.05 22.42
C ASP A 475 -26.72 -41.02 23.11
N GLU A 476 -27.13 -42.28 23.17
CA GLU A 476 -26.38 -43.36 23.83
C GLU A 476 -25.03 -43.60 23.14
N SER A 477 -24.98 -43.48 21.81
CA SER A 477 -23.76 -43.61 21.01
C SER A 477 -22.72 -42.55 21.37
N THR A 478 -23.12 -41.28 21.43
CA THR A 478 -22.20 -40.19 21.77
C THR A 478 -21.80 -40.23 23.23
N ALA A 479 -22.68 -40.71 24.13
CA ALA A 479 -22.34 -40.92 25.54
C ALA A 479 -21.28 -42.01 25.72
N GLU A 480 -21.38 -43.13 24.99
CA GLU A 480 -20.37 -44.19 25.00
C GLU A 480 -19.03 -43.70 24.45
N ALA A 481 -19.06 -42.97 23.32
CA ALA A 481 -17.87 -42.36 22.75
C ALA A 481 -17.20 -41.37 23.72
N TYR A 482 -17.99 -40.55 24.43
CA TYR A 482 -17.50 -39.64 25.46
C TYR A 482 -16.80 -40.39 26.61
N CYS A 483 -17.41 -41.46 27.12
CA CYS A 483 -16.85 -42.30 28.17
C CYS A 483 -15.52 -42.94 27.76
N LEU A 484 -15.44 -43.51 26.55
CA LEU A 484 -14.22 -44.13 26.02
C LEU A 484 -13.10 -43.10 25.89
N MET A 485 -13.41 -41.93 25.32
CA MET A 485 -12.45 -40.83 25.19
C MET A 485 -11.93 -40.37 26.55
N MET A 486 -12.82 -40.21 27.53
CA MET A 486 -12.44 -39.76 28.86
C MET A 486 -11.59 -40.81 29.60
N ASN A 487 -11.92 -42.10 29.42
CA ASN A 487 -11.14 -43.19 29.97
C ASN A 487 -9.69 -43.16 29.45
N ASP A 488 -9.49 -42.96 28.15
CA ASP A 488 -8.16 -42.84 27.56
C ASP A 488 -7.41 -41.57 28.05
N ALA A 489 -8.11 -40.43 28.13
CA ALA A 489 -7.53 -39.16 28.56
C ALA A 489 -7.12 -39.16 30.04
N LEU A 490 -7.88 -39.85 30.89
CA LEU A 490 -7.62 -40.00 32.32
C LEU A 490 -6.68 -41.16 32.65
N GLN A 491 -6.45 -42.12 31.73
CA GLN A 491 -5.57 -43.26 31.97
C GLN A 491 -4.16 -42.82 32.41
N ALA A 492 -3.61 -41.79 31.75
CA ALA A 492 -2.30 -41.24 32.10
C ALA A 492 -2.25 -40.55 33.48
N PHE A 493 -3.40 -40.14 34.03
CA PHE A 493 -3.53 -39.62 35.39
C PHE A 493 -3.68 -40.76 36.39
N VAL A 494 -4.52 -41.75 36.07
CA VAL A 494 -4.74 -42.96 36.86
C VAL A 494 -3.44 -43.75 37.06
N ASP A 495 -2.61 -43.88 36.02
CA ASP A 495 -1.33 -44.59 36.06
C ASP A 495 -0.30 -43.96 37.03
N ARG A 496 -0.52 -42.71 37.45
CA ARG A 496 0.36 -41.99 38.40
C ARG A 496 -0.10 -42.08 39.85
N LEU A 497 -1.31 -42.58 40.10
CA LEU A 497 -1.88 -42.70 41.43
C LEU A 497 -1.45 -43.99 42.10
N SER A 498 -1.21 -43.94 43.40
CA SER A 498 -1.11 -45.16 44.20
C SER A 498 -2.49 -45.84 44.33
N PRO A 499 -2.54 -47.16 44.59
CA PRO A 499 -3.80 -47.89 44.76
C PRO A 499 -4.72 -47.33 45.85
N GLU A 500 -4.14 -46.71 46.89
CA GLU A 500 -4.87 -46.08 47.99
C GLU A 500 -5.48 -44.73 47.57
N GLU A 501 -4.74 -43.92 46.80
CA GLU A 501 -5.23 -42.65 46.25
C GLU A 501 -6.34 -42.88 45.21
N TYR A 502 -6.17 -43.88 44.35
CA TYR A 502 -7.20 -44.26 43.37
C TYR A 502 -8.51 -44.69 44.07
N SER A 503 -8.40 -45.53 45.11
CA SER A 503 -9.57 -45.99 45.88
C SER A 503 -10.28 -44.84 46.61
N SER A 504 -9.55 -43.84 47.07
CA SER A 504 -10.09 -42.62 47.68
C SER A 504 -10.80 -41.72 46.67
N LEU A 505 -10.25 -41.58 45.46
CA LEU A 505 -10.83 -40.81 44.35
C LEU A 505 -12.15 -41.41 43.85
N VAL A 506 -12.20 -42.73 43.70
CA VAL A 506 -13.43 -43.44 43.28
C VAL A 506 -14.51 -43.37 44.35
N ALA A 507 -14.14 -43.34 45.64
CA ALA A 507 -15.09 -43.26 46.74
C ALA A 507 -15.71 -41.87 46.97
N SER A 508 -15.16 -40.82 46.33
CA SER A 508 -15.55 -39.42 46.55
C SER A 508 -16.24 -38.76 45.34
N ASP A 509 -16.53 -39.52 44.28
CA ASP A 509 -16.99 -39.02 42.96
C ASP A 509 -16.07 -37.96 42.31
N ALA A 510 -14.94 -37.64 42.95
CA ALA A 510 -13.94 -36.66 42.50
C ALA A 510 -13.22 -37.09 41.20
N SER A 511 -13.34 -38.36 40.81
CA SER A 511 -12.87 -38.87 39.51
C SER A 511 -13.51 -38.17 38.32
N PHE A 512 -14.68 -37.55 38.51
CA PHE A 512 -15.42 -36.86 37.46
C PHE A 512 -15.20 -35.34 37.43
N GLU A 513 -14.36 -34.80 38.31
CA GLU A 513 -14.00 -33.37 38.38
C GLU A 513 -12.58 -33.09 37.86
N ILE A 514 -11.93 -34.08 37.24
CA ILE A 514 -10.55 -33.96 36.76
C ILE A 514 -10.57 -33.18 35.43
N PRO A 515 -9.91 -32.00 35.33
CA PRO A 515 -9.87 -31.26 34.08
C PRO A 515 -9.17 -32.09 32.98
N PRO A 516 -9.72 -32.13 31.75
CA PRO A 516 -9.19 -33.00 30.70
C PRO A 516 -7.75 -32.64 30.31
N THR A 517 -6.97 -33.66 29.96
CA THR A 517 -5.68 -33.47 29.27
C THR A 517 -5.94 -33.03 27.82
N SER A 518 -5.04 -32.20 27.28
CA SER A 518 -5.17 -31.31 26.11
C SER A 518 -5.39 -31.96 24.73
N ASN A 519 -6.10 -33.10 24.65
CA ASN A 519 -6.39 -33.74 23.36
C ASN A 519 -7.79 -33.35 22.87
N GLY A 520 -7.84 -32.29 22.07
CA GLY A 520 -9.02 -31.92 21.30
C GLY A 520 -9.39 -33.04 20.31
N ASN A 521 -10.60 -33.57 20.44
CA ASN A 521 -11.20 -34.49 19.46
C ASN A 521 -12.70 -34.23 19.34
N ASN A 522 -13.18 -34.26 18.10
CA ASN A 522 -14.52 -33.85 17.67
C ASN A 522 -15.60 -34.83 18.18
N LEU A 523 -16.44 -34.38 19.10
CA LEU A 523 -17.40 -35.21 19.81
C LEU A 523 -18.73 -35.36 19.05
N PHE A 524 -19.14 -34.31 18.32
CA PHE A 524 -20.40 -34.26 17.59
C PHE A 524 -20.24 -34.09 16.07
N LEU A 525 -19.01 -33.94 15.56
CA LEU A 525 -18.70 -33.71 14.14
C LEU A 525 -18.14 -34.93 13.39
N GLN A 526 -18.24 -36.14 13.93
CA GLN A 526 -17.92 -37.37 13.18
C GLN A 526 -19.12 -37.82 12.31
N PRO A 527 -18.86 -38.34 11.08
CA PRO A 527 -19.90 -38.68 10.10
C PRO A 527 -20.76 -39.89 10.47
#